data_AF-A0A318Q725-F1
#
_entry.id   AF-A0A318Q725-F1
#
_cell.length_a   1.000
_cell.length_b   1.000
_cell.length_c   1.000
_cell.angle_alpha   90.00
_cell.angle_beta   90.00
_cell.angle_gamma   90.00
#
_symmetry.space_group_name_H-M   'P 1'
#
loop_
_entity.id
_entity.type
_entity.pdbx_description
1 polymer ?
#
loop_
_entity_poly.entity_id
_entity_poly.type
_entity_poly.pdbx_seq_one_letter_code
_entity_poly.pdbx_strand_id
1 'polypeptide(L)'
;MPDTSFSPRSVDEIASYHAHVYFSPATASHALALRTALARRFSVRLGRVHEAPVGPHRASMFQVAFETALFATLVPWLMLNRNGLSILVHPNTTHPRRDHVEDSLWLGTPLALLPERLPETQEHADMAGPVNTTPDLPPVS
;
A
#
# COMPACT_ATOMS: atom_id res chain seq x y z
N MET A 1 32.54 11.56 18.71
CA MET A 1 31.23 12.24 18.88
C MET A 1 30.22 11.41 18.10
N PRO A 2 29.15 10.87 18.69
CA PRO A 2 28.10 10.29 17.87
C PRO A 2 27.45 11.42 17.07
N ASP A 3 27.32 11.23 15.75
CA ASP A 3 26.56 12.12 14.89
C ASP A 3 25.09 12.05 15.29
N THR A 4 24.60 13.13 15.89
CA THR A 4 23.25 13.24 16.45
C THR A 4 22.31 14.04 15.55
N SER A 5 22.60 14.16 14.25
CA SER A 5 21.74 14.96 13.36
C SER A 5 20.48 14.19 12.95
N PHE A 6 19.50 14.12 13.86
CA PHE A 6 18.11 13.82 13.49
C PHE A 6 17.56 14.99 12.67
N SER A 7 17.37 14.77 11.37
CA SER A 7 16.72 15.75 10.49
C SER A 7 15.33 15.24 10.13
N PRO A 8 14.24 15.84 10.65
CA PRO A 8 12.89 15.47 10.25
C PRO A 8 12.66 15.80 8.75
N ARG A 9 11.97 14.89 8.06
CA ARG A 9 11.50 15.07 6.68
C ARG A 9 10.11 15.72 6.66
N SER A 10 9.78 16.42 5.57
CA SER A 10 8.43 16.98 5.44
C SER A 10 7.45 15.88 5.00
N VAL A 11 6.23 15.90 5.54
CA VAL A 11 5.14 15.04 5.05
C VAL A 11 4.70 15.40 3.64
N ASP A 12 5.02 16.62 3.18
CA ASP A 12 4.73 17.09 1.82
C ASP A 12 5.56 16.36 0.74
N GLU A 13 6.59 15.60 1.14
CA GLU A 13 7.33 14.72 0.23
C GLU A 13 6.48 13.54 -0.26
N ILE A 14 5.37 13.24 0.43
CA ILE A 14 4.49 12.10 0.13
C ILE A 14 3.47 12.53 -0.92
N ALA A 15 3.66 12.05 -2.15
CA ALA A 15 2.74 12.31 -3.26
C ALA A 15 1.46 11.47 -3.18
N SER A 16 1.55 10.23 -2.70
CA SER A 16 0.43 9.32 -2.51
C SER A 16 0.82 8.15 -1.61
N TYR A 17 -0.07 7.18 -1.43
CA TYR A 17 0.22 5.93 -0.74
C TYR A 17 -0.18 4.72 -1.59
N HIS A 18 0.54 3.63 -1.38
CA HIS A 18 0.16 2.31 -1.86
C HIS A 18 -0.08 1.36 -0.68
N ALA A 19 -1.14 0.55 -0.78
CA ALA A 19 -1.33 -0.64 0.05
C ALA A 19 -1.25 -1.88 -0.84
N HIS A 20 -0.38 -2.83 -0.48
CA HIS A 20 -0.24 -4.12 -1.16
C HIS A 20 -0.86 -5.20 -0.28
N VAL A 21 -1.98 -5.76 -0.74
CA VAL A 21 -2.71 -6.81 -0.02
C VAL A 21 -2.20 -8.16 -0.47
N TYR A 22 -1.51 -8.86 0.42
CA TYR A 22 -0.91 -10.16 0.12
C TYR A 22 -1.84 -11.31 0.44
N PHE A 23 -1.78 -12.35 -0.37
CA PHE A 23 -2.55 -13.57 -0.17
C PHE A 23 -1.79 -14.81 -0.67
N SER A 24 -2.32 -15.97 -0.31
CA SER A 24 -1.92 -17.28 -0.83
C SER A 24 -3.16 -17.95 -1.46
N PRO A 25 -3.01 -19.11 -2.10
CA PRO A 25 -4.17 -19.87 -2.59
C PRO A 25 -5.23 -20.12 -1.51
N ALA A 26 -4.80 -20.32 -0.25
CA ALA A 26 -5.71 -20.56 0.87
C ALA A 26 -6.48 -19.30 1.31
N THR A 27 -5.98 -18.09 1.02
CA THR A 27 -6.58 -16.81 1.43
C THR A 27 -7.06 -15.97 0.25
N ALA A 28 -7.08 -16.51 -0.97
CA ALA A 28 -7.46 -15.80 -2.18
C ALA A 28 -8.91 -15.27 -2.12
N SER A 29 -9.85 -16.08 -1.59
CA SER A 29 -11.25 -15.66 -1.42
C SER A 29 -11.38 -14.44 -0.50
N HIS A 30 -10.58 -14.38 0.58
CA HIS A 30 -10.55 -13.24 1.50
C HIS A 30 -10.02 -11.98 0.81
N ALA A 31 -8.96 -12.12 0.01
CA ALA A 31 -8.36 -11.02 -0.74
C ALA A 31 -9.32 -10.44 -1.79
N LEU A 32 -10.01 -11.30 -2.54
CA LEU A 32 -11.00 -10.87 -3.53
C LEU A 32 -12.24 -10.24 -2.89
N ALA A 33 -12.68 -10.76 -1.73
CA ALA A 33 -13.75 -10.15 -0.95
C ALA A 33 -13.35 -8.75 -0.45
N LEU A 34 -12.14 -8.60 0.10
CA LEU A 34 -11.60 -7.31 0.53
C LEU A 34 -11.47 -6.32 -0.63
N ARG A 35 -10.96 -6.77 -1.78
CA ARG A 35 -10.85 -5.96 -3.01
C ARG A 35 -12.20 -5.43 -3.47
N THR A 36 -13.23 -6.28 -3.42
CA THR A 36 -14.61 -5.89 -3.76
C THR A 36 -15.16 -4.88 -2.75
N ALA A 37 -14.92 -5.10 -1.45
CA ALA A 37 -15.37 -4.20 -0.40
C ALA A 37 -14.71 -2.81 -0.49
N LEU A 38 -13.41 -2.76 -0.84
CA LEU A 38 -12.67 -1.52 -1.13
C LEU A 38 -13.28 -0.77 -2.31
N ALA A 39 -13.53 -1.45 -3.43
CA ALA A 39 -14.09 -0.84 -4.64
C ALA A 39 -15.44 -0.16 -4.39
N ARG A 40 -16.24 -0.73 -3.49
CA ARG A 40 -17.56 -0.22 -3.12
C ARG A 40 -17.53 0.95 -2.14
N ARG A 41 -16.40 1.22 -1.47
CA ARG A 41 -16.32 2.17 -0.33
C ARG A 41 -15.36 3.32 -0.51
N PHE A 42 -14.34 3.16 -1.36
CA PHE A 42 -13.27 4.15 -1.48
C PHE A 42 -12.99 4.49 -2.94
N SER A 43 -12.83 5.78 -3.22
CA SER A 43 -12.36 6.29 -4.51
C SER A 43 -10.86 6.08 -4.62
N VAL A 44 -10.45 4.92 -5.12
CA VAL A 44 -9.05 4.48 -5.17
C VAL A 44 -8.75 3.88 -6.54
N ARG A 45 -7.48 3.63 -6.81
CA ARG A 45 -7.05 2.86 -7.96
C ARG A 45 -6.65 1.46 -7.53
N LEU A 46 -7.44 0.47 -7.96
CA LEU A 46 -7.13 -0.95 -7.75
C LEU A 46 -6.28 -1.47 -8.90
N GLY A 47 -5.14 -2.07 -8.55
CA GLY A 47 -4.27 -2.80 -9.45
C GLY A 47 -4.87 -4.12 -9.92
N ARG A 48 -4.14 -4.80 -10.82
CA ARG A 48 -4.45 -6.18 -11.20
C ARG A 48 -4.21 -7.10 -10.01
N VAL A 49 -4.91 -8.23 -10.01
CA VAL A 49 -4.61 -9.33 -9.09
C VAL A 49 -3.44 -10.11 -9.67
N HIS A 50 -2.33 -10.15 -8.94
CA HIS A 50 -1.13 -10.90 -9.30
C HIS A 50 -1.12 -12.20 -8.51
N GLU A 51 -1.33 -13.33 -9.19
CA GLU A 51 -1.29 -14.66 -8.57
C GLU A 51 0.14 -15.20 -8.39
N ALA A 52 1.13 -14.47 -8.90
CA ALA A 52 2.55 -14.80 -8.79
C ALA A 52 3.37 -13.56 -8.33
N PRO A 53 4.60 -13.76 -7.80
CA PRO A 53 5.50 -12.68 -7.43
C PRO A 53 5.74 -11.68 -8.57
N VAL A 54 5.75 -10.38 -8.26
CA VAL A 54 5.97 -9.29 -9.22
C VAL A 54 6.75 -8.16 -8.55
N GLY A 55 7.71 -7.57 -9.25
CA GLY A 55 8.55 -6.50 -8.68
C GLY A 55 9.20 -6.92 -7.35
N PRO A 56 9.13 -6.10 -6.28
CA PRO A 56 9.69 -6.44 -4.97
C PRO A 56 8.84 -7.43 -4.16
N HIS A 57 7.67 -7.83 -4.64
CA HIS A 57 6.69 -8.61 -3.90
C HIS A 57 6.90 -10.12 -4.10
N ARG A 58 7.09 -10.85 -3.00
CA ARG A 58 7.41 -12.29 -3.00
C ARG A 58 6.20 -13.22 -2.96
N ALA A 59 5.00 -12.67 -2.79
CA ALA A 59 3.74 -13.41 -2.71
C ALA A 59 2.71 -12.84 -3.70
N SER A 60 1.64 -13.59 -3.93
CA SER A 60 0.48 -13.10 -4.67
C SER A 60 -0.10 -11.86 -3.97
N MET A 61 -0.42 -10.83 -4.73
CA MET A 61 -0.93 -9.57 -4.18
C MET A 61 -1.82 -8.81 -5.16
N PHE A 62 -2.51 -7.79 -4.64
CA PHE A 62 -2.98 -6.68 -5.47
C PHE A 62 -2.65 -5.35 -4.79
N GLN A 63 -2.45 -4.33 -5.61
CA GLN A 63 -2.18 -2.96 -5.15
C GLN A 63 -3.48 -2.15 -5.01
N VAL A 64 -3.51 -1.28 -4.01
CA VAL A 64 -4.47 -0.19 -3.83
C VAL A 64 -3.67 1.11 -3.79
N ALA A 65 -3.84 1.97 -4.78
CA ALA A 65 -3.24 3.30 -4.78
C ALA A 65 -4.27 4.36 -4.41
N PHE A 66 -3.89 5.28 -3.51
CA PHE A 66 -4.81 6.26 -2.95
C PHE A 66 -4.12 7.56 -2.55
N GLU A 67 -4.89 8.66 -2.62
CA GLU A 67 -4.46 10.00 -2.26
C GLU A 67 -4.17 10.14 -0.76
N THR A 68 -3.29 11.07 -0.39
CA THR A 68 -2.88 11.32 1.00
C THR A 68 -4.07 11.61 1.92
N ALA A 69 -5.08 12.32 1.41
CA ALA A 69 -6.31 12.64 2.13
C ALA A 69 -7.14 11.41 2.57
N LEU A 70 -6.97 10.26 1.91
CA LEU A 70 -7.68 9.02 2.27
C LEU A 70 -6.97 8.21 3.35
N PHE A 71 -5.72 8.53 3.72
CA PHE A 71 -4.94 7.73 4.64
C PHE A 71 -5.65 7.49 5.98
N ALA A 72 -6.15 8.56 6.60
CA ALA A 72 -6.79 8.53 7.91
C ALA A 72 -8.15 7.80 7.95
N THR A 73 -8.71 7.44 6.79
CA THR A 73 -9.97 6.67 6.71
C THR A 73 -9.73 5.26 6.20
N LEU A 74 -8.96 5.11 5.12
CA LEU A 74 -8.69 3.83 4.47
C LEU A 74 -7.83 2.91 5.34
N VAL A 75 -6.73 3.42 5.92
CA VAL A 75 -5.81 2.56 6.69
C VAL A 75 -6.47 2.05 7.99
N PRO A 76 -7.17 2.87 8.80
CA PRO A 76 -7.95 2.35 9.93
C PRO A 76 -9.04 1.37 9.50
N TRP A 77 -9.70 1.59 8.37
CA TRP A 77 -10.67 0.63 7.85
C TRP A 77 -10.03 -0.72 7.51
N LEU A 78 -8.85 -0.72 6.87
CA LEU A 78 -8.08 -1.95 6.63
C LEU A 78 -7.65 -2.62 7.93
N MET A 79 -7.26 -1.87 8.96
CA MET A 79 -6.92 -2.45 10.28
C MET A 79 -8.05 -3.32 10.82
N LEU A 80 -9.30 -2.87 10.67
CA LEU A 80 -10.49 -3.58 11.15
C LEU A 80 -10.96 -4.68 10.18
N ASN A 81 -10.76 -4.50 8.87
CA ASN A 81 -11.41 -5.31 7.84
C ASN A 81 -10.47 -6.18 7.00
N ARG A 82 -9.16 -6.24 7.31
CA ARG A 82 -8.17 -7.02 6.52
C ARG A 82 -8.40 -8.53 6.51
N ASN A 83 -9.34 -9.05 7.30
CA ASN A 83 -9.75 -10.47 7.29
C ASN A 83 -8.57 -11.47 7.36
N GLY A 84 -7.62 -11.18 8.26
CA GLY A 84 -6.41 -11.99 8.47
C GLY A 84 -5.28 -11.77 7.45
N LEU A 85 -5.48 -11.00 6.38
CA LEU A 85 -4.47 -10.75 5.34
C LEU A 85 -3.35 -9.84 5.83
N SER A 86 -2.14 -10.06 5.31
CA SER A 86 -1.01 -9.14 5.50
C SER A 86 -1.06 -8.01 4.47
N ILE A 87 -0.85 -6.77 4.92
CA ILE A 87 -0.87 -5.60 4.04
C ILE A 87 0.35 -4.73 4.32
N LEU A 88 1.16 -4.49 3.29
CA LEU A 88 2.21 -3.46 3.30
C LEU A 88 1.58 -2.14 2.89
N VAL A 89 1.71 -1.10 3.70
CA VAL A 89 1.34 0.27 3.32
C VAL A 89 2.62 1.10 3.29
N HIS A 90 2.88 1.80 2.20
CA HIS A 90 4.03 2.68 2.09
C HIS A 90 3.65 4.03 1.46
N PRO A 91 4.34 5.12 1.85
CA PRO A 91 4.26 6.38 1.12
C PRO A 91 4.89 6.24 -0.26
N ASN A 92 4.58 7.15 -1.16
CA ASN A 92 5.32 7.32 -2.41
C ASN A 92 6.03 8.67 -2.36
N THR A 93 7.34 8.63 -2.20
CA THR A 93 8.25 9.77 -2.31
C THR A 93 9.16 9.56 -3.53
N THR A 94 10.22 10.36 -3.67
CA THR A 94 11.24 10.14 -4.71
C THR A 94 12.24 9.04 -4.37
N HIS A 95 12.04 8.27 -3.28
CA HIS A 95 12.95 7.23 -2.79
C HIS A 95 12.28 5.84 -2.68
N PRO A 96 11.93 5.18 -3.81
CA PRO A 96 11.06 4.00 -3.79
C PRO A 96 11.57 2.83 -2.94
N ARG A 97 12.87 2.55 -2.96
CA ARG A 97 13.44 1.50 -2.11
C ARG A 97 13.21 1.80 -0.63
N ARG A 98 13.56 3.00 -0.19
CA ARG A 98 13.37 3.46 1.19
C ARG A 98 11.88 3.45 1.57
N ASP A 99 11.02 3.95 0.70
CA ASP A 99 9.57 3.97 0.90
C ASP A 99 9.04 2.57 1.26
N HIS A 100 9.51 1.53 0.55
CA HIS A 100 9.04 0.16 0.79
C HIS A 100 9.65 -0.50 2.04
N VAL A 101 10.92 -0.22 2.35
CA VAL A 101 11.68 -1.00 3.35
C VAL A 101 11.85 -0.31 4.70
N GLU A 102 11.85 1.02 4.72
CA GLU A 102 12.12 1.83 5.91
C GLU A 102 10.92 2.70 6.30
N ASP A 103 10.31 3.39 5.32
CA ASP A 103 9.23 4.34 5.59
C ASP A 103 7.83 3.67 5.53
N SER A 104 7.78 2.34 5.46
CA SER A 104 6.54 1.56 5.36
C SER A 104 5.99 1.12 6.72
N LEU A 105 4.73 0.72 6.72
CA LEU A 105 4.07 0.05 7.83
C LEU A 105 3.40 -1.24 7.37
N TRP A 106 3.20 -2.16 8.32
CA TRP A 106 2.53 -3.43 8.08
C TRP A 106 1.27 -3.57 8.91
N LEU A 107 0.19 -4.01 8.27
CA LEU A 107 -1.00 -4.52 8.93
C LEU A 107 -0.97 -6.05 8.90
N GLY A 108 -0.91 -6.68 10.07
CA GLY A 108 -0.72 -8.13 10.16
C GLY A 108 0.76 -8.53 10.14
N THR A 109 1.06 -9.72 9.62
CA THR A 109 2.41 -10.28 9.63
C THR A 109 3.24 -9.72 8.47
N PRO A 110 4.38 -9.06 8.73
CA PRO A 110 5.28 -8.60 7.66
C PRO A 110 5.77 -9.76 6.80
N LEU A 111 5.87 -9.51 5.48
CA LEU A 111 6.46 -10.46 4.54
C LEU A 111 7.77 -9.90 3.98
N ALA A 112 8.72 -10.79 3.70
CA ALA A 112 9.97 -10.38 3.07
C ALA A 112 9.70 -9.77 1.67
N LEU A 113 10.42 -8.71 1.35
CA LEU A 113 10.46 -8.08 0.03
C LEU A 113 11.78 -8.41 -0.68
N LEU A 114 11.93 -7.96 -1.93
CA LEU A 114 13.17 -7.98 -2.70
C LEU A 114 13.60 -6.52 -2.98
N PRO A 115 14.26 -5.82 -2.02
CA PRO A 115 14.61 -4.41 -2.12
C PRO A 115 15.50 -4.08 -3.33
N GLU A 116 16.31 -5.04 -3.77
CA GLU A 116 17.20 -4.94 -4.92
C GLU A 116 16.45 -4.74 -6.25
N ARG A 117 15.14 -5.01 -6.28
CA ARG A 117 14.26 -4.78 -7.45
C ARG A 117 13.65 -3.38 -7.49
N LEU A 118 13.92 -2.54 -6.50
CA LEU A 118 13.47 -1.14 -6.44
C LEU A 118 14.65 -0.21 -6.73
N PRO A 119 14.44 0.89 -7.47
CA PRO A 119 15.46 1.92 -7.60
C PRO A 119 15.65 2.64 -6.25
N GLU A 120 16.87 3.14 -6.00
CA GLU A 120 17.14 3.98 -4.84
C GLU A 120 16.32 5.27 -4.87
N THR A 121 16.28 5.89 -6.05
CA THR A 121 15.63 7.17 -6.29
C THR A 121 14.92 7.17 -7.65
N GLN A 122 13.94 8.04 -7.81
CA GLN A 122 13.31 8.34 -9.09
C GLN A 122 13.04 9.84 -9.25
N GLU A 123 12.84 10.30 -10.48
CA GLU A 123 12.68 11.74 -10.80
C GLU A 123 11.42 12.34 -10.16
N HIS A 124 10.32 11.59 -10.16
CA HIS A 124 9.03 12.01 -9.62
C HIS A 124 8.45 10.94 -8.72
N ALA A 125 7.88 11.33 -7.59
CA ALA A 125 7.13 10.43 -6.72
C ALA A 125 5.89 9.87 -7.44
N ASP A 126 5.54 8.61 -7.16
CA ASP A 126 4.36 7.99 -7.76
C ASP A 126 3.08 8.67 -7.26
N MET A 127 2.28 9.18 -8.17
CA MET A 127 0.92 9.65 -7.89
C MET A 127 -0.04 8.46 -7.76
N ALA A 128 -1.17 8.62 -7.07
CA ALA A 128 -2.17 7.55 -6.95
C ALA A 128 -2.73 7.10 -8.32
N GLY A 129 -2.67 7.99 -9.31
CA GLY A 129 -3.17 7.77 -10.66
C GLY A 129 -4.70 7.87 -10.73
N PRO A 130 -5.29 7.63 -11.92
CA PRO A 130 -6.73 7.76 -12.09
C PRO A 130 -7.49 6.70 -11.28
N VAL A 131 -8.43 7.14 -10.46
CA VAL A 131 -9.40 6.29 -9.74
C VAL A 131 -10.13 5.39 -10.74
N ASN A 132 -10.26 4.10 -10.38
CA ASN A 132 -10.98 3.11 -11.20
C ASN A 132 -12.05 2.35 -10.42
N THR A 133 -12.47 2.91 -9.28
CA THR A 133 -13.57 2.42 -8.45
C THR A 133 -14.72 3.43 -8.45
N THR A 134 -15.93 2.93 -8.20
CA THR A 134 -17.13 3.76 -8.07
C THR A 134 -17.80 3.40 -6.75
N PRO A 135 -17.49 4.10 -5.65
CA PRO A 135 -18.06 3.81 -4.35
C PRO A 135 -19.58 4.00 -4.35
N ASP A 136 -20.29 3.00 -3.84
CA ASP A 136 -21.74 2.99 -3.67
C ASP A 136 -22.14 2.78 -2.19
N LEU A 137 -21.17 2.63 -1.31
CA LEU A 137 -21.32 2.48 0.13
C LEU A 137 -20.43 3.47 0.88
N PRO A 138 -20.82 3.89 2.09
CA PRO A 138 -19.97 4.74 2.91
C PRO A 138 -18.70 3.98 3.38
N PRO A 139 -17.57 4.70 3.58
CA PRO A 139 -16.32 4.13 4.12
C PRO A 139 -16.47 3.51 5.50
N VAL A 140 -17.36 4.06 6.31
CA VAL A 140 -17.72 3.61 7.66
C VAL A 140 -19.21 3.27 7.66
N SER A 141 -19.58 2.18 8.34
CA SER A 141 -20.99 1.79 8.51
C SER A 141 -21.83 2.89 9.13
#